data_AF-A0A353CEF7-F1
#
_entry.id   AF-A0A353CEF7-F1
#
_cell.length_a   1.000
_cell.length_b   1.000
_cell.length_c   1.000
_cell.angle_alpha   90.00
_cell.angle_beta   90.00
_cell.angle_gamma   90.00
#
_symmetry.space_group_name_H-M   'P 1'
#
loop_
_entity.id
_entity.type
_entity.pdbx_description
1 polymer ?
#
loop_
_entity_poly.entity_id
_entity_poly.type
_entity_poly.pdbx_seq_one_letter_code
_entity_poly.pdbx_strand_id
1 'polypeptide(L)'
;MNIIRFTAFLFQWESKMKLHECRDAIDSIDVQLLGLLNRRAAIVKEIGLLKRQAGIPVADHQREIYVTQRIIEQNPGDLCDEAAIRIFRVILEESRTIQRDIFAATKIAEAA
;
A
#
# COMPACT_ATOMS: atom_id res chain seq x y z
N MET A 1 37.12 -10.45 -34.36
CA MET A 1 35.91 -10.49 -33.50
C MET A 1 34.79 -11.08 -34.35
N ASN A 2 34.17 -12.20 -33.95
CA ASN A 2 33.17 -12.90 -34.78
C ASN A 2 31.82 -12.15 -34.71
N ILE A 3 31.19 -11.89 -35.86
CA ILE A 3 29.95 -11.10 -36.00
C ILE A 3 28.83 -11.66 -35.10
N ILE A 4 28.75 -12.97 -34.96
CA ILE A 4 27.76 -13.66 -34.10
C ILE A 4 27.96 -13.31 -32.61
N ARG A 5 29.22 -13.15 -32.18
CA ARG A 5 29.55 -12.77 -30.80
C ARG A 5 29.23 -11.30 -30.52
N PHE A 6 29.30 -10.46 -31.55
CA PHE A 6 28.97 -9.04 -31.45
C PHE A 6 27.45 -8.80 -31.43
N THR A 7 26.67 -9.50 -32.25
CA THR A 7 25.20 -9.40 -32.23
C THR A 7 24.59 -9.93 -30.93
N ALA A 8 25.10 -11.06 -30.40
CA ALA A 8 24.68 -11.57 -29.10
C ALA A 8 24.98 -10.59 -27.95
N PHE A 9 26.14 -9.93 -28.00
CA PHE A 9 26.51 -8.89 -27.04
C PHE A 9 25.58 -7.68 -27.10
N LEU A 10 25.25 -7.19 -28.30
CA LEU A 10 24.32 -6.06 -28.48
C LEU A 10 22.92 -6.39 -27.96
N PHE A 11 22.39 -7.58 -28.26
CA PHE A 11 21.07 -8.00 -27.76
C PHE A 11 21.02 -8.08 -26.23
N GLN A 12 22.09 -8.61 -25.62
CA GLN A 12 22.20 -8.69 -24.17
C GLN A 12 22.31 -7.31 -23.52
N TRP A 13 23.02 -6.37 -24.15
CA TRP A 13 23.12 -4.99 -23.70
C TRP A 13 21.76 -4.28 -23.76
N GLU A 14 21.03 -4.41 -24.86
CA GLU A 14 19.69 -3.82 -25.03
C GLU A 14 18.71 -4.33 -23.97
N SER A 15 18.72 -5.64 -23.72
CA SER A 15 17.87 -6.25 -22.68
C SER A 15 18.21 -5.74 -21.28
N LYS A 16 19.50 -5.54 -20.98
CA LYS A 16 19.95 -4.96 -19.71
C LYS A 16 19.50 -3.52 -19.55
N MET A 17 19.53 -2.71 -20.62
CA MET A 17 19.07 -1.33 -20.57
C MET A 17 17.55 -1.26 -20.36
N LYS A 18 16.76 -2.05 -21.10
CA LYS A 18 15.31 -2.14 -20.89
C LYS A 18 14.95 -2.59 -19.48
N LEU A 19 15.70 -3.54 -18.91
CA LEU A 19 15.51 -3.96 -17.52
C LEU A 19 15.75 -2.80 -16.54
N HIS A 20 16.77 -1.98 -16.77
CA HIS A 20 17.04 -0.80 -15.96
C HIS A 20 15.89 0.20 -16.04
N GLU A 21 15.41 0.51 -17.25
CA GLU A 21 14.28 1.41 -17.46
C GLU A 21 13.01 0.93 -16.75
N CYS A 22 12.72 -0.37 -16.80
CA CYS A 22 11.60 -0.95 -16.05
C CYS A 22 11.74 -0.78 -14.53
N ARG A 23 12.95 -0.90 -13.99
CA ARG A 23 13.20 -0.70 -12.55
C ARG A 23 13.02 0.75 -12.14
N ASP A 24 13.52 1.70 -12.93
CA ASP A 24 13.34 3.12 -12.67
C ASP A 24 11.84 3.51 -12.70
N ALA A 25 11.08 2.90 -13.60
CA ALA A 25 9.63 3.06 -13.65
C ALA A 25 8.95 2.50 -12.39
N ILE A 26 9.36 1.33 -11.89
CA ILE A 26 8.86 0.75 -10.63
C ILE A 26 9.20 1.66 -9.45
N ASP A 27 10.45 2.12 -9.33
CA ASP A 27 10.88 2.99 -8.23
C ASP A 27 10.04 4.28 -8.18
N SER A 28 9.72 4.87 -9.34
CA SER A 28 8.84 6.03 -9.44
C SER A 28 7.39 5.73 -8.99
N ILE A 29 6.86 4.55 -9.35
CA ILE A 29 5.53 4.11 -8.90
C ILE A 29 5.53 3.89 -7.38
N ASP A 30 6.59 3.29 -6.82
CA ASP A 30 6.70 3.00 -5.40
C ASP A 30 6.71 4.28 -4.55
N VAL A 31 7.39 5.34 -5.01
CA VAL A 31 7.33 6.66 -4.38
C VAL A 31 5.91 7.23 -4.37
N GLN A 32 5.17 7.06 -5.48
CA GLN A 32 3.77 7.50 -5.56
C GLN A 32 2.86 6.68 -4.63
N LEU A 33 3.04 5.36 -4.58
CA LEU A 33 2.33 4.48 -3.66
C LEU A 33 2.57 4.89 -2.20
N LEU A 34 3.82 5.15 -1.82
CA LEU A 34 4.16 5.63 -0.48
C LEU A 34 3.46 6.96 -0.17
N GLY A 35 3.43 7.89 -1.13
CA GLY A 35 2.70 9.16 -1.00
C GLY A 35 1.21 8.97 -0.77
N LEU A 36 0.56 8.06 -1.53
CA LEU A 36 -0.86 7.72 -1.38
C LEU A 36 -1.15 7.06 -0.03
N LEU A 37 -0.30 6.13 0.40
CA LEU A 37 -0.42 5.46 1.69
C LEU A 37 -0.28 6.44 2.86
N ASN A 38 0.64 7.40 2.78
CA ASN A 38 0.79 8.45 3.78
C ASN A 38 -0.44 9.36 3.87
N ARG A 39 -1.01 9.77 2.72
CA ARG A 39 -2.27 10.54 2.69
C ARG A 39 -3.42 9.74 3.31
N ARG A 40 -3.51 8.46 3.00
CA ARG A 40 -4.50 7.55 3.60
C ARG A 40 -4.29 7.44 5.11
N ALA A 41 -3.05 7.32 5.59
CA ALA A 41 -2.71 7.26 7.00
C ALA A 41 -3.12 8.54 7.76
N ALA A 42 -2.97 9.73 7.15
CA ALA A 42 -3.43 10.97 7.74
C ALA A 42 -4.95 10.98 7.98
N ILE A 43 -5.73 10.52 7.00
CA ILE A 43 -7.19 10.37 7.15
C ILE A 43 -7.54 9.34 8.22
N VAL A 44 -6.80 8.22 8.29
CA VAL A 44 -7.01 7.21 9.33
C VAL A 44 -6.77 7.78 10.73
N LYS A 45 -5.79 8.69 10.91
CA LYS A 45 -5.57 9.36 12.21
C LYS A 45 -6.78 10.19 12.61
N GLU A 46 -7.35 10.96 11.69
CA GLU A 46 -8.57 11.73 11.93
C GLU A 46 -9.75 10.82 12.29
N ILE A 47 -9.94 9.73 11.55
CA ILE A 47 -10.95 8.71 11.87
C ILE A 47 -10.75 8.14 13.28
N GLY A 48 -9.50 7.87 13.67
CA GLY A 48 -9.17 7.38 15.02
C GLY A 48 -9.60 8.36 16.11
N LEU A 49 -9.34 9.66 15.93
CA LEU A 49 -9.76 10.71 16.86
C LEU A 49 -11.29 10.79 16.95
N LEU A 50 -11.99 10.76 15.82
CA LEU A 50 -13.45 10.81 15.75
C LEU A 50 -14.10 9.59 16.41
N LYS A 51 -13.61 8.38 16.08
CA LYS A 51 -14.11 7.14 16.68
C LYS A 51 -13.92 7.16 18.20
N ARG A 52 -12.77 7.66 18.67
CA ARG A 52 -12.51 7.79 20.10
C ARG A 52 -13.48 8.76 20.77
N GLN A 53 -13.67 9.95 20.22
CA GLN A 53 -14.61 10.96 20.75
C GLN A 53 -16.06 10.43 20.78
N ALA A 54 -16.43 9.61 19.80
CA ALA A 54 -17.75 8.99 19.70
C ALA A 54 -17.91 7.67 20.49
N GLY A 55 -16.85 7.18 21.17
CA GLY A 55 -16.89 5.89 21.86
C GLY A 55 -17.01 4.67 20.93
N ILE A 56 -16.68 4.82 19.65
CA ILE A 56 -16.76 3.76 18.63
C ILE A 56 -15.46 2.94 18.66
N PRO A 57 -15.54 1.59 18.62
CA PRO A 57 -14.34 0.75 18.60
C PRO A 57 -13.52 0.90 17.30
N VAL A 58 -12.22 0.66 17.41
CA VAL A 58 -11.29 0.66 16.26
C VAL A 58 -11.69 -0.41 15.23
N ALA A 59 -11.98 -1.62 15.71
CA ALA A 59 -12.38 -2.75 14.87
C ALA A 59 -13.76 -2.52 14.25
N ASP A 60 -13.84 -2.67 12.92
CA ASP A 60 -15.05 -2.47 12.14
C ASP A 60 -15.10 -3.47 10.98
N HIS A 61 -15.65 -4.65 11.28
CA HIS A 61 -15.69 -5.77 10.33
C HIS A 61 -16.49 -5.42 9.06
N GLN A 62 -17.58 -4.68 9.19
CA GLN A 62 -18.40 -4.28 8.04
C GLN A 62 -17.62 -3.36 7.10
N ARG A 63 -16.87 -2.40 7.66
CA ARG A 63 -16.02 -1.52 6.88
C ARG A 63 -14.92 -2.28 6.13
N GLU A 64 -14.31 -3.29 6.75
CA GLU A 64 -13.24 -4.10 6.16
C GLU A 64 -13.73 -5.00 5.02
N ILE A 65 -14.91 -5.62 5.20
CA ILE A 65 -15.59 -6.39 4.14
C ILE A 65 -15.85 -5.46 2.95
N TYR A 66 -16.41 -4.27 3.21
CA TYR A 66 -16.67 -3.29 2.16
C TYR A 66 -15.39 -2.86 1.42
N VAL A 67 -14.27 -2.61 2.12
CA VAL A 67 -12.99 -2.32 1.42
C VAL A 67 -12.64 -3.46 0.49
N THR A 68 -12.62 -4.68 1.01
CA THR A 68 -12.17 -5.85 0.25
C THR A 68 -13.01 -6.06 -1.00
N GLN A 69 -14.34 -5.99 -0.86
CA GLN A 69 -15.28 -6.10 -1.98
C GLN A 69 -15.06 -5.01 -3.03
N ARG A 70 -14.91 -3.75 -2.59
CA ARG A 70 -14.66 -2.64 -3.49
C ARG A 70 -13.36 -2.79 -4.26
N ILE A 71 -12.32 -3.37 -3.66
CA ILE A 71 -11.04 -3.60 -4.36
C ILE A 71 -11.21 -4.61 -5.49
N ILE A 72 -11.92 -5.71 -5.25
CA ILE A 72 -12.23 -6.71 -6.28
C ILE A 72 -13.01 -6.06 -7.44
N GLU A 73 -14.07 -5.33 -7.13
CA GLU A 73 -14.91 -4.65 -8.13
C GLU A 73 -14.17 -3.61 -8.97
N GLN A 74 -13.07 -3.07 -8.44
CA GLN A 74 -12.27 -2.01 -9.07
C GLN A 74 -10.91 -2.53 -9.56
N ASN A 75 -10.71 -3.85 -9.68
CA ASN A 75 -9.47 -4.46 -10.12
C ASN A 75 -9.54 -4.92 -11.60
N PRO A 76 -9.29 -4.04 -12.58
CA PRO A 76 -9.24 -4.44 -14.00
C PRO A 76 -7.86 -4.93 -14.45
N GLY A 77 -6.88 -5.02 -13.54
CA GLY A 77 -5.46 -5.08 -13.88
C GLY A 77 -4.85 -6.49 -13.89
N ASP A 78 -3.55 -6.54 -14.19
CA ASP A 78 -2.75 -7.78 -14.23
C ASP A 78 -2.52 -8.44 -12.85
N LEU A 79 -2.97 -7.78 -11.77
CA LEU A 79 -2.91 -8.30 -10.41
C LEU A 79 -4.15 -9.16 -10.15
N CYS A 80 -3.99 -10.44 -9.78
CA CYS A 80 -5.15 -11.25 -9.42
C CYS A 80 -5.85 -10.72 -8.14
N ASP A 81 -7.16 -10.95 -8.04
CA ASP A 81 -7.98 -10.44 -6.94
C ASP A 81 -7.45 -10.88 -5.56
N GLU A 82 -7.00 -12.13 -5.43
CA GLU A 82 -6.45 -12.62 -4.16
C GLU A 82 -5.19 -11.86 -3.74
N ALA A 83 -4.35 -11.46 -4.70
CA ALA A 83 -3.16 -10.67 -4.43
C ALA A 83 -3.52 -9.24 -4.01
N ALA A 84 -4.48 -8.61 -4.71
CA ALA A 84 -5.01 -7.30 -4.33
C ALA A 84 -5.59 -7.32 -2.89
N ILE A 85 -6.39 -8.34 -2.57
CA ILE A 85 -6.97 -8.53 -1.24
C ILE A 85 -5.87 -8.65 -0.18
N ARG A 86 -4.81 -9.43 -0.42
CA ARG A 86 -3.71 -9.59 0.56
C ARG A 86 -3.03 -8.26 0.85
N ILE A 87 -2.74 -7.47 -0.18
CA ILE A 87 -2.12 -6.14 -0.02
C ILE A 87 -3.03 -5.23 0.82
N PHE A 88 -4.32 -5.15 0.47
CA PHE A 88 -5.25 -4.28 1.18
C PHE A 88 -5.54 -4.73 2.61
N ARG A 89 -5.44 -6.02 2.93
CA ARG A 89 -5.50 -6.52 4.32
C ARG A 89 -4.35 -5.99 5.17
N VAL A 90 -3.13 -5.95 4.62
CA VAL A 90 -1.97 -5.35 5.32
C VAL A 90 -2.19 -3.87 5.55
N ILE A 91 -2.65 -3.15 4.52
CA ILE A 91 -2.98 -1.72 4.64
C ILE A 91 -4.06 -1.46 5.71
N LEU A 92 -5.06 -2.34 5.82
CA LEU A 92 -6.09 -2.26 6.86
C LEU A 92 -5.54 -2.56 8.26
N GLU A 93 -4.63 -3.52 8.41
CA GLU A 93 -3.97 -3.78 9.70
C GLU A 93 -3.19 -2.56 10.17
N GLU A 94 -2.38 -1.95 9.30
CA GLU A 94 -1.65 -0.72 9.65
C GLU A 94 -2.60 0.41 10.04
N SER A 95 -3.79 0.46 9.42
CA SER A 95 -4.82 1.43 9.79
C SER A 95 -5.35 1.22 11.20
N ARG A 96 -5.49 -0.05 11.62
CA ARG A 96 -5.91 -0.39 12.99
C ARG A 96 -4.81 -0.04 13.98
N THR A 97 -3.55 -0.34 13.66
CA THR A 97 -2.40 0.00 14.50
C THR A 97 -2.34 1.50 14.80
N ILE A 98 -2.41 2.34 13.76
CA ILE A 98 -2.44 3.81 13.91
C ILE A 98 -3.56 4.27 14.85
N GLN A 99 -4.76 3.69 14.72
CA GLN A 99 -5.90 4.05 15.56
C GLN A 99 -5.73 3.55 17.00
N ARG A 100 -5.18 2.34 17.21
CA ARG A 100 -4.89 1.81 18.55
C ARG A 100 -3.90 2.70 19.29
N ASP A 101 -2.88 3.21 18.61
CA ASP A 101 -1.90 4.13 19.19
C ASP A 101 -2.55 5.43 19.66
N ILE A 102 -3.50 5.99 18.88
CA ILE A 102 -4.28 7.17 19.28
C ILE A 102 -5.11 6.91 20.54
N PHE A 103 -5.75 5.73 20.61
CA PHE A 103 -6.52 5.33 21.78
C PHE A 103 -5.63 5.13 23.02
N ALA A 104 -4.40 4.65 22.85
CA ALA A 104 -3.45 4.44 23.94
C ALA A 104 -2.82 5.75 24.43
N ALA A 105 -2.38 6.62 23.53
CA ALA A 105 -1.64 7.85 23.86
C ALA A 105 -2.42 8.78 24.78
N THR A 106 -3.76 8.81 24.68
CA THR A 106 -4.55 9.74 25.50
C THR A 106 -5.00 9.14 26.83
N LYS A 107 -5.04 7.81 26.98
CA LYS A 107 -5.21 7.19 28.31
C LYS A 107 -4.09 7.62 29.26
N ILE A 108 -2.88 7.85 28.73
CA ILE A 108 -1.73 8.35 29.50
C ILE A 108 -1.95 9.81 29.91
N ALA A 109 -2.49 10.64 29.01
CA ALA A 109 -2.76 12.05 29.29
C ALA A 109 -3.96 12.29 30.24
N GLU A 110 -4.96 11.39 30.24
CA GLU A 110 -6.10 11.45 31.17
C GLU A 110 -5.77 10.86 32.55
N ALA A 111 -4.70 10.08 32.67
CA ALA A 111 -4.23 9.46 33.91
C ALA A 111 -3.09 10.23 34.62
N ALA A 112 -2.60 11.31 34.02
CA ALA A 112 -1.55 12.20 34.54
C ALA A 112 -2.15 13.53 35.01
#